data_AF-A0A9P4ND13-F1
#
_entry.id   AF-A0A9P4ND13-F1
#
_cell.length_a   1.000
_cell.length_b   1.000
_cell.length_c   1.000
_cell.angle_alpha   90.00
_cell.angle_beta   90.00
_cell.angle_gamma   90.00
#
_symmetry.space_group_name_H-M   'P 1'
#
loop_
_entity.id
_entity.type
_entity.pdbx_description
1 polymer ?
#
loop_
_entity_poly.entity_id
_entity_poly.type
_entity_poly.pdbx_seq_one_letter_code
_entity_poly.pdbx_strand_id
1 'polypeptide(L)'
;MDATHSAVDAAAQRFRFDEFDYDYAYSSAMHALYQLIPVLSDAVSQAEVEAMPEPDALQVNDVKYLLLQISHAVLQEEGQSSIWKTRGKPSLISLKMLSDRLHTGKLCPHPIQLIANDTPKVRHQYTSHSRTGKPARLRPLEDFEDLYHALLAKIQEMHQQIALRVNNGFVDTSARIYASGPTISALSDTLIEFWTTLNDPKLVKTLDAAVRRSRIKHLHATILAQLYTHQITKADAYDLLTDLYDPDEYAGVAGLAWIGGWAPAMITAFLAEKYRVLLQVEKEAEQREAFLREFEEMAEKVQKYGRYLKALSLLGGIETRMAVELRLGWPEEVVE
;
A
#
# COMPACT_ATOMS: atom_id res chain seq x y z
N MET A 1 -81.07 43.37 -10.59
CA MET A 1 -80.17 44.28 -11.32
C MET A 1 -79.93 45.46 -10.40
N ASP A 2 -78.78 45.68 -9.77
CA ASP A 2 -77.48 45.02 -9.87
C ASP A 2 -76.78 45.14 -8.52
N ALA A 3 -76.30 44.00 -8.03
CA ALA A 3 -75.40 43.86 -6.89
C ALA A 3 -74.03 43.49 -7.45
N THR A 4 -73.27 44.50 -7.88
CA THR A 4 -71.92 44.32 -8.45
C THR A 4 -71.02 45.49 -8.04
N HIS A 5 -70.79 45.67 -6.74
CA HIS A 5 -69.78 46.63 -6.26
C HIS A 5 -69.06 46.24 -4.96
N SER A 6 -69.01 44.95 -4.60
CA SER A 6 -68.43 44.53 -3.31
C SER A 6 -67.66 43.20 -3.38
N ALA A 7 -66.82 43.02 -4.40
CA ALA A 7 -66.00 41.81 -4.50
C ALA A 7 -64.56 42.03 -4.98
N VAL A 8 -64.16 43.25 -5.33
CA VAL A 8 -62.82 43.50 -5.88
C VAL A 8 -61.83 44.01 -4.81
N ASP A 9 -62.29 44.61 -3.71
CA ASP A 9 -61.39 45.13 -2.66
C ASP A 9 -61.01 44.10 -1.57
N ALA A 10 -61.65 42.94 -1.51
CA ALA A 10 -61.33 41.90 -0.52
C ALA A 10 -60.23 40.91 -0.98
N ALA A 11 -59.81 40.96 -2.25
CA ALA A 11 -58.78 40.08 -2.80
C ALA A 11 -57.37 40.70 -2.77
N ALA A 12 -57.24 42.02 -2.60
CA ALA A 12 -55.96 42.73 -2.59
C ALA A 12 -55.24 42.73 -1.23
N GLN A 13 -55.83 42.16 -0.17
CA GLN A 13 -55.24 42.12 1.18
C GLN A 13 -54.77 40.74 1.65
N ARG A 14 -54.79 39.70 0.79
CA ARG A 14 -54.39 38.33 1.16
C ARG A 14 -53.13 37.78 0.49
N PHE A 15 -52.41 38.62 -0.26
CA PHE A 15 -51.07 38.30 -0.80
C PHE A 15 -50.01 39.25 -0.20
N ARG A 16 -49.94 39.35 1.13
CA ARG A 16 -48.64 39.53 1.80
C ARG A 16 -48.12 38.13 2.06
N PHE A 17 -47.57 37.53 1.01
CA PHE A 17 -46.69 36.38 1.19
C PHE A 17 -45.48 36.87 1.96
N ASP A 18 -45.23 36.20 3.07
CA ASP A 18 -44.06 36.27 3.93
C ASP A 18 -42.79 36.72 3.20
N GLU A 19 -42.46 37.99 3.36
CA GLU A 19 -41.17 38.59 2.99
C GLU A 19 -40.09 38.29 4.06
N PHE A 20 -40.34 37.28 4.88
CA PHE A 20 -39.53 36.82 6.02
C PHE A 20 -39.07 35.39 5.75
N ASP A 21 -37.94 35.24 5.04
CA ASP A 21 -36.95 34.15 5.20
C ASP A 21 -35.92 34.07 4.05
N TYR A 22 -35.98 34.98 3.06
CA TYR A 22 -34.97 34.99 1.99
C TYR A 22 -33.55 35.32 2.48
N ASP A 23 -33.40 36.20 3.48
CA ASP A 23 -32.08 36.55 4.02
C ASP A 23 -31.44 35.41 4.84
N TYR A 24 -32.23 34.57 5.51
CA TYR A 24 -31.70 33.44 6.28
C TYR A 24 -31.27 32.29 5.37
N ALA A 25 -32.04 32.01 4.30
CA ALA A 25 -31.65 31.04 3.28
C ALA A 25 -30.40 31.48 2.50
N TYR A 26 -30.26 32.78 2.22
CA TYR A 26 -29.07 33.33 1.53
C TYR A 26 -27.83 33.34 2.42
N SER A 27 -27.97 33.66 3.71
CA SER A 27 -26.86 33.60 4.69
C SER A 27 -26.39 32.17 4.96
N SER A 28 -27.33 31.21 5.02
CA SER A 28 -27.02 29.78 5.17
C SER A 28 -26.33 29.22 3.91
N ALA A 29 -26.80 29.59 2.72
CA ALA A 29 -26.15 29.25 1.45
C ALA A 29 -24.77 29.91 1.29
N MET A 30 -24.58 31.14 1.79
CA MET A 30 -23.29 31.82 1.82
C MET A 30 -22.32 31.22 2.85
N HIS A 31 -22.78 30.71 3.99
CA HIS A 31 -21.92 29.95 4.91
C HIS A 31 -21.53 28.58 4.35
N ALA A 32 -22.40 27.93 3.57
CA ALA A 32 -22.07 26.71 2.83
C ALA A 32 -21.01 26.93 1.73
N LEU A 33 -20.82 28.17 1.26
CA LEU A 33 -19.80 28.52 0.27
C LEU A 33 -18.36 28.62 0.83
N TYR A 34 -18.15 28.55 2.15
CA TYR A 34 -16.83 28.81 2.77
C TYR A 34 -16.20 27.64 3.55
N GLN A 35 -16.76 26.43 3.51
CA GLN A 35 -16.09 25.25 4.08
C GLN A 35 -15.42 24.40 2.99
N LEU A 36 -14.65 25.04 2.12
CA LEU A 36 -13.85 24.33 1.13
C LEU A 36 -12.61 23.74 1.80
N ILE A 37 -12.44 22.43 1.67
CA ILE A 37 -11.20 21.76 2.04
C ILE A 37 -10.08 22.27 1.11
N PRO A 38 -8.95 22.79 1.63
CA PRO A 38 -7.85 23.26 0.81
C PRO A 38 -7.34 22.17 -0.14
N VAL A 39 -6.93 22.52 -1.35
CA VAL A 39 -6.32 21.54 -2.27
C VAL A 39 -4.89 21.26 -1.82
N LEU A 40 -4.45 20.00 -1.90
CA LEU A 40 -3.05 19.64 -1.68
C LEU A 40 -2.15 20.41 -2.66
N SER A 41 -1.01 20.88 -2.18
CA SER A 41 0.00 21.49 -3.04
C SER A 41 0.52 20.49 -4.08
N ASP A 42 1.10 21.00 -5.15
CA ASP A 42 1.81 20.15 -6.10
C ASP A 42 2.96 19.40 -5.40
N ALA A 43 3.23 18.19 -5.88
CA ALA A 43 4.37 17.41 -5.41
C ALA A 43 5.67 18.06 -5.86
N VAL A 44 6.73 17.91 -5.06
CA VAL A 44 8.04 18.49 -5.38
C VAL A 44 8.57 17.95 -6.70
N SER A 45 9.11 18.84 -7.52
CA SER A 45 9.63 18.49 -8.84
C SER A 45 11.06 17.94 -8.77
N GLN A 46 11.45 17.17 -9.78
CA GLN A 46 12.84 16.69 -9.93
C GLN A 46 13.85 17.84 -9.90
N ALA A 47 13.55 18.92 -10.64
CA ALA A 47 14.44 20.07 -10.74
C ALA A 47 14.67 20.76 -9.38
N GLU A 48 13.63 20.86 -8.54
CA GLU A 48 13.77 21.43 -7.19
C GLU A 48 14.63 20.56 -6.27
N VAL A 49 14.49 19.24 -6.36
CA VAL A 49 15.31 18.29 -5.60
C VAL A 49 16.77 18.32 -6.06
N GLU A 50 17.02 18.40 -7.37
CA GLU A 50 18.37 18.48 -7.94
C GLU A 50 19.06 19.81 -7.65
N ALA A 51 18.31 20.92 -7.64
CA ALA A 51 18.85 22.24 -7.33
C ALA A 51 19.21 22.43 -5.84
N MET A 52 18.70 21.56 -4.96
CA MET A 52 18.97 21.65 -3.53
C MET A 52 20.44 21.31 -3.21
N PRO A 53 21.13 22.04 -2.32
CA PRO A 53 22.49 21.70 -1.90
C PRO A 53 22.54 20.39 -1.10
N GLU A 54 23.57 19.55 -1.31
CA GLU A 54 23.84 18.34 -0.49
C GLU A 54 23.88 18.56 1.03
N PRO A 55 24.55 19.60 1.59
CA PRO A 55 24.63 19.76 3.05
C PRO A 55 23.28 20.05 3.73
N ASP A 56 22.26 20.41 2.95
CA ASP A 56 20.92 20.71 3.45
C ASP A 56 20.00 19.49 3.46
N ALA A 57 20.46 18.33 2.98
CA ALA A 57 19.70 17.07 2.98
C ALA A 57 19.42 16.57 4.41
N LEU A 58 18.27 15.91 4.60
CA LEU A 58 17.94 15.31 5.89
C LEU A 58 18.86 14.13 6.21
N GLN A 59 19.04 13.85 7.50
CA GLN A 59 19.77 12.66 7.90
C GLN A 59 18.96 11.40 7.58
N VAL A 60 19.65 10.35 7.15
CA VAL A 60 19.04 9.06 6.76
C VAL A 60 18.10 8.50 7.84
N ASN A 61 18.46 8.63 9.11
CA ASN A 61 17.64 8.10 10.21
C ASN A 61 16.37 8.92 10.43
N ASP A 62 16.43 10.23 10.22
CA ASP A 62 15.28 11.13 10.35
C ASP A 62 14.25 10.83 9.26
N VAL A 63 14.71 10.62 8.02
CA VAL A 63 13.84 10.21 6.91
C VAL A 63 13.13 8.88 7.23
N LYS A 64 13.85 7.87 7.72
CA LYS A 64 13.23 6.59 8.12
C LYS A 64 12.19 6.77 9.22
N TYR A 65 12.51 7.60 10.22
CA TYR A 65 11.62 7.86 11.34
C TYR A 65 10.32 8.52 10.84
N LEU A 66 10.42 9.56 10.02
CA LEU A 66 9.27 10.25 9.42
C LEU A 66 8.42 9.28 8.59
N LEU A 67 9.01 8.49 7.70
CA LEU A 67 8.28 7.53 6.87
C LEU A 67 7.54 6.49 7.71
N LEU A 68 8.19 5.94 8.75
CA LEU A 68 7.55 4.98 9.65
C LEU A 68 6.43 5.63 10.47
N GLN A 69 6.68 6.80 11.03
CA GLN A 69 5.72 7.52 11.87
C GLN A 69 4.47 7.90 11.07
N ILE A 70 4.65 8.51 9.89
CA ILE A 70 3.54 8.91 9.03
C ILE A 70 2.79 7.66 8.55
N SER A 71 3.50 6.58 8.19
CA SER A 71 2.83 5.33 7.79
C SER A 71 1.99 4.72 8.90
N HIS A 72 2.47 4.78 10.14
CA HIS A 72 1.72 4.29 11.29
C HIS A 72 0.46 5.13 11.52
N ALA A 73 0.60 6.47 11.52
CA ALA A 73 -0.51 7.38 11.73
C ALA A 73 -1.60 7.21 10.65
N VAL A 74 -1.21 7.20 9.37
CA VAL A 74 -2.15 7.01 8.25
C VAL A 74 -2.86 5.66 8.33
N LEU A 75 -2.14 4.57 8.67
CA LEU A 75 -2.76 3.25 8.83
C LEU A 75 -3.70 3.16 10.03
N GLN A 76 -3.42 3.89 11.12
CA GLN A 76 -4.32 3.97 12.26
C GLN A 76 -5.63 4.66 11.87
N GLU A 77 -5.56 5.79 11.18
CA GLU A 77 -6.76 6.52 10.71
C GLU A 77 -7.55 5.71 9.67
N GLU A 78 -6.85 4.99 8.77
CA GLU A 78 -7.48 4.09 7.80
C GLU A 78 -8.22 2.94 8.51
N GLY A 79 -7.62 2.34 9.54
CA GLY A 79 -8.18 1.18 10.25
C GLY A 79 -9.38 1.49 11.14
N GLN A 80 -9.45 2.70 11.71
CA GLN A 80 -10.51 3.08 12.66
C GLN A 80 -11.79 3.55 11.97
N SER A 81 -11.68 4.11 10.77
CA SER A 81 -12.83 4.70 10.07
C SER A 81 -13.47 3.76 9.06
N SER A 82 -14.80 3.81 8.97
CA SER A 82 -15.55 3.12 7.93
C SER A 82 -15.58 3.88 6.60
N ILE A 83 -15.19 5.16 6.59
CA ILE A 83 -15.24 6.05 5.42
C ILE A 83 -14.36 5.54 4.29
N TRP A 84 -13.23 4.91 4.63
CA TRP A 84 -12.21 4.43 3.69
C TRP A 84 -12.48 3.01 3.17
N LYS A 85 -13.47 2.31 3.73
CA LYS A 85 -13.73 0.92 3.37
C LYS A 85 -14.33 0.85 1.96
N THR A 86 -13.48 0.60 0.98
CA THR A 86 -13.90 0.31 -0.39
C THR A 86 -14.60 -1.04 -0.43
N ARG A 87 -15.82 -1.07 -0.99
CA ARG A 87 -16.53 -2.32 -1.32
C ARG A 87 -15.88 -2.92 -2.57
N GLY A 88 -14.72 -3.57 -2.42
CA GLY A 88 -13.98 -4.15 -3.53
C GLY A 88 -12.89 -5.10 -3.06
N LYS A 89 -12.29 -5.85 -3.99
CA LYS A 89 -11.06 -6.59 -3.68
C LYS A 89 -10.00 -5.56 -3.27
N PRO A 90 -9.38 -5.68 -2.08
CA PRO A 90 -8.31 -4.78 -1.68
C PRO A 90 -7.24 -4.75 -2.79
N SER A 91 -6.66 -3.58 -3.04
CA SER A 91 -5.51 -3.50 -3.94
C SER A 91 -4.46 -4.52 -3.47
N LEU A 92 -3.95 -5.33 -4.41
CA LEU A 92 -2.93 -6.34 -4.10
C LEU A 92 -1.74 -5.71 -3.37
N ILE A 93 -1.42 -4.46 -3.73
CA ILE A 93 -0.41 -3.63 -3.07
C ILE A 93 -1.12 -2.47 -2.36
N SER A 94 -1.05 -2.47 -1.04
CA SER A 94 -1.58 -1.42 -0.16
C SER A 94 -0.48 -0.90 0.76
N LEU A 95 -0.68 0.29 1.32
CA LEU A 95 0.23 0.85 2.33
C LEU A 95 0.45 -0.13 3.48
N LYS A 96 -0.63 -0.79 3.94
CA LYS A 96 -0.58 -1.80 5.00
C LYS A 96 0.34 -2.95 4.61
N MET A 97 0.13 -3.52 3.42
CA MET A 97 0.91 -4.65 2.93
C MET A 97 2.40 -4.31 2.87
N LEU A 98 2.77 -3.13 2.34
CA LEU A 98 4.17 -2.70 2.25
C LEU A 98 4.78 -2.42 3.62
N SER A 99 4.03 -1.80 4.53
CA SER A 99 4.45 -1.60 5.92
C SER A 99 4.68 -2.95 6.63
N ASP A 100 3.75 -3.89 6.50
CA ASP A 100 3.84 -5.23 7.09
C ASP A 100 5.06 -5.99 6.51
N ARG A 101 5.32 -5.89 5.20
CA ARG A 101 6.53 -6.45 4.57
C ARG A 101 7.80 -5.88 5.18
N LEU A 102 7.86 -4.56 5.33
CA LEU A 102 9.03 -3.88 5.86
C LEU A 102 9.35 -4.34 7.29
N HIS A 103 8.32 -4.44 8.15
CA HIS A 103 8.43 -4.86 9.54
C HIS A 103 8.72 -6.35 9.72
N THR A 104 8.18 -7.20 8.85
CA THR A 104 8.44 -8.66 8.87
C THR A 104 9.75 -9.05 8.20
N GLY A 105 10.50 -8.07 7.68
CA GLY A 105 11.79 -8.28 7.03
C GLY A 105 11.67 -8.91 5.65
N LYS A 106 10.49 -8.93 5.02
CA LYS A 106 10.35 -9.38 3.64
C LYS A 106 11.11 -8.43 2.70
N LEU A 107 11.77 -9.00 1.69
CA LEU A 107 12.51 -8.24 0.70
C LEU A 107 11.57 -7.48 -0.23
N CYS A 108 12.00 -6.30 -0.69
CA CYS A 108 11.34 -5.57 -1.76
C CYS A 108 11.72 -6.18 -3.12
N PRO A 109 10.98 -5.87 -4.20
CA PRO A 109 11.37 -6.25 -5.55
C PRO A 109 12.79 -5.76 -5.87
N HIS A 110 13.44 -6.45 -6.81
CA HIS A 110 14.80 -6.11 -7.21
C HIS A 110 14.83 -4.67 -7.77
N PRO A 111 15.79 -3.81 -7.38
CA PRO A 111 15.78 -2.39 -7.77
C PRO A 111 16.00 -2.16 -9.27
N ILE A 112 16.56 -3.15 -9.97
CA ILE A 112 16.68 -3.17 -11.44
C ILE A 112 15.47 -3.91 -12.03
N GLN A 113 14.55 -3.17 -12.66
CA GLN A 113 13.28 -3.71 -13.18
C GLN A 113 13.45 -4.85 -14.20
N LEU A 114 14.45 -4.75 -15.07
CA LEU A 114 14.77 -5.80 -16.05
C LEU A 114 15.04 -7.15 -15.37
N ILE A 115 15.70 -7.13 -14.21
CA ILE A 115 15.98 -8.33 -13.40
C ILE A 115 14.75 -8.74 -12.60
N ALA A 116 13.97 -7.78 -12.09
CA ALA A 116 12.73 -8.03 -11.35
C ALA A 116 11.66 -8.77 -12.19
N ASN A 117 11.74 -8.68 -13.52
CA ASN A 117 10.83 -9.36 -14.44
C ASN A 117 11.35 -10.73 -14.92
N ASP A 118 12.60 -11.10 -14.60
CA ASP A 118 13.22 -12.37 -14.99
C ASP A 118 12.79 -13.50 -14.02
N THR A 119 11.64 -14.10 -14.30
CA THR A 119 10.97 -15.12 -13.47
C THR A 119 11.90 -16.18 -12.86
N PRO A 120 12.83 -16.84 -13.58
CA PRO A 120 13.71 -17.84 -12.98
C PRO A 120 14.70 -17.26 -11.95
N LYS A 121 15.30 -16.09 -12.20
CA LYS A 121 16.21 -15.45 -11.24
C LYS A 121 15.48 -14.96 -10.00
N VAL A 122 14.30 -14.36 -10.22
CA VAL A 122 13.37 -13.94 -9.16
C VAL A 122 12.97 -15.16 -8.33
N ARG A 123 12.57 -16.26 -8.97
CA ARG A 123 12.20 -17.49 -8.26
C ARG A 123 13.31 -17.96 -7.33
N HIS A 124 14.56 -18.04 -7.77
CA HIS A 124 15.67 -18.42 -6.88
C HIS A 124 15.88 -17.46 -5.70
N GLN A 125 15.78 -16.16 -5.95
CA GLN A 125 15.98 -15.13 -4.93
C GLN A 125 14.87 -15.12 -3.86
N TYR A 126 13.61 -15.31 -4.25
CA TYR A 126 12.46 -15.12 -3.34
C TYR A 126 11.84 -16.41 -2.79
N THR A 127 12.03 -17.57 -3.42
CA THR A 127 11.55 -18.87 -2.87
C THR A 127 12.30 -19.30 -1.61
N SER A 128 13.48 -18.74 -1.37
CA SER A 128 14.35 -19.10 -0.25
C SER A 128 13.92 -18.52 1.10
N HIS A 129 12.70 -17.96 1.22
CA HIS A 129 12.21 -17.27 2.43
C HIS A 129 13.21 -16.26 2.98
N SER A 130 13.98 -15.62 2.11
CA SER A 130 15.04 -14.69 2.50
C SER A 130 14.38 -13.49 3.18
N ARG A 131 14.48 -13.46 4.51
CA ARG A 131 14.04 -12.35 5.35
C ARG A 131 15.28 -11.65 5.87
N THR A 132 15.23 -10.32 5.87
CA THR A 132 16.23 -9.56 6.61
C THR A 132 15.99 -9.78 8.10
N GLY A 133 16.98 -10.26 8.85
CA GLY A 133 16.90 -10.31 10.32
C GLY A 133 16.91 -8.92 10.99
N LYS A 134 16.97 -7.84 10.20
CA LYS A 134 17.03 -6.46 10.69
C LYS A 134 15.62 -5.91 10.89
N PRO A 135 15.33 -5.25 12.01
CA PRO A 135 14.07 -4.51 12.19
C PRO A 135 13.99 -3.33 11.21
N ALA A 136 12.78 -2.88 10.87
CA ALA A 136 12.53 -1.82 9.90
C ALA A 136 13.45 -0.59 10.05
N ARG A 137 13.60 -0.06 11.27
CA ARG A 137 14.48 1.10 11.57
C ARG A 137 15.96 0.92 11.20
N LEU A 138 16.46 -0.33 11.17
CA LEU A 138 17.85 -0.67 10.85
C LEU A 138 18.03 -1.13 9.40
N ARG A 139 16.95 -1.20 8.62
CA ARG A 139 17.01 -1.49 7.19
C ARG A 139 17.61 -0.30 6.45
N PRO A 140 18.27 -0.52 5.31
CA PRO A 140 18.82 0.56 4.50
C PRO A 140 17.68 1.43 3.93
N LEU A 141 17.95 2.69 3.60
CA LEU A 141 16.89 3.67 3.30
C LEU A 141 16.16 3.38 1.99
N GLU A 142 16.84 2.80 1.01
CA GLU A 142 16.27 2.37 -0.26
C GLU A 142 15.09 1.38 -0.11
N ASP A 143 15.03 0.61 0.99
CA ASP A 143 13.93 -0.33 1.25
C ASP A 143 12.59 0.39 1.50
N PHE A 144 12.62 1.71 1.72
CA PHE A 144 11.46 2.54 2.01
C PHE A 144 10.87 3.24 0.77
N GLU A 145 11.47 3.08 -0.42
CA GLU A 145 10.99 3.66 -1.69
C GLU A 145 9.50 3.38 -1.94
N ASP A 146 9.11 2.10 -1.87
CA ASP A 146 7.74 1.68 -2.18
C ASP A 146 6.75 2.13 -1.10
N LEU A 147 7.20 2.17 0.17
CA LEU A 147 6.40 2.70 1.28
C LEU A 147 6.13 4.19 1.07
N TYR A 148 7.14 4.96 0.67
CA TYR A 148 7.02 6.38 0.36
C TYR A 148 5.99 6.64 -0.74
N HIS A 149 6.07 5.93 -1.88
CA HIS A 149 5.09 6.09 -2.95
C HIS A 149 3.66 5.69 -2.51
N ALA A 150 3.53 4.62 -1.73
CA ALA A 150 2.23 4.21 -1.20
C ALA A 150 1.65 5.22 -0.19
N LEU A 151 2.48 5.90 0.60
CA LEU A 151 2.05 6.97 1.50
C LEU A 151 1.49 8.15 0.72
N LEU A 152 2.21 8.63 -0.29
CA LEU A 152 1.75 9.73 -1.14
C LEU A 152 0.38 9.42 -1.76
N ALA A 153 0.24 8.22 -2.35
CA ALA A 153 -1.02 7.78 -2.94
C ALA A 153 -2.16 7.72 -1.91
N LYS A 154 -1.90 7.17 -0.72
CA LYS A 154 -2.91 7.00 0.34
C LYS A 154 -3.35 8.34 0.92
N ILE A 155 -2.42 9.27 1.17
CA ILE A 155 -2.71 10.61 1.67
C ILE A 155 -3.57 11.38 0.67
N GLN A 156 -3.20 11.36 -0.62
CA GLN A 156 -4.00 11.95 -1.69
C GLN A 156 -5.40 11.34 -1.76
N GLU A 157 -5.51 10.01 -1.72
CA GLU A 157 -6.79 9.30 -1.75
C GLU A 157 -7.70 9.73 -0.58
N MET A 158 -7.18 9.71 0.65
CA MET A 158 -7.94 10.09 1.85
C MET A 158 -8.38 11.55 1.76
N HIS A 159 -7.48 12.45 1.36
CA HIS A 159 -7.77 13.86 1.22
C HIS A 159 -8.84 14.13 0.14
N GLN A 160 -8.73 13.50 -1.03
CA GLN A 160 -9.72 13.62 -2.11
C GLN A 160 -11.10 13.11 -1.69
N GLN A 161 -11.16 12.01 -0.94
CA GLN A 161 -12.43 11.49 -0.42
C GLN A 161 -13.07 12.42 0.62
N ILE A 162 -12.27 13.06 1.49
CA ILE A 162 -12.75 14.09 2.42
C ILE A 162 -13.31 15.28 1.63
N ALA A 163 -12.51 15.83 0.72
CA ALA A 163 -12.89 16.99 -0.08
C ALA A 163 -14.18 16.73 -0.86
N LEU A 164 -14.31 15.55 -1.49
CA LEU A 164 -15.53 15.17 -2.21
C LEU A 164 -16.76 15.11 -1.28
N ARG A 165 -16.62 14.59 -0.06
CA ARG A 165 -17.74 14.50 0.88
C ARG A 165 -18.18 15.86 1.40
N VAL A 166 -17.22 16.72 1.75
CA VAL A 166 -17.48 18.08 2.26
C VAL A 166 -18.06 18.95 1.14
N ASN A 167 -17.44 18.96 -0.04
CA ASN A 167 -17.87 19.83 -1.15
C ASN A 167 -19.25 19.46 -1.71
N ASN A 168 -19.70 18.23 -1.54
CA ASN A 168 -21.05 17.80 -1.91
C ASN A 168 -22.07 17.90 -0.74
N GLY A 169 -21.67 18.45 0.41
CA GLY A 169 -22.54 18.62 1.57
C GLY A 169 -22.94 17.32 2.27
N PHE A 170 -22.22 16.21 2.03
CA PHE A 170 -22.51 14.94 2.69
C PHE A 170 -22.08 14.91 4.15
N VAL A 171 -21.07 15.70 4.51
CA VAL A 171 -20.54 15.77 5.88
C VAL A 171 -20.05 17.18 6.21
N ASP A 172 -20.29 17.62 7.44
CA ASP A 172 -19.78 18.89 8.01
C ASP A 172 -18.30 18.74 8.40
N THR A 173 -17.49 19.78 8.20
CA THR A 173 -16.05 19.79 8.58
C THR A 173 -15.82 19.62 10.09
N SER A 174 -16.79 20.00 10.91
CA SER A 174 -16.78 19.83 12.37
C SER A 174 -17.14 18.40 12.82
N ALA A 175 -17.72 17.59 11.93
CA ALA A 175 -18.07 16.22 12.24
C ALA A 175 -16.83 15.37 12.51
N ARG A 176 -16.93 14.46 13.47
CA ARG A 176 -15.88 13.48 13.76
C ARG A 176 -15.95 12.32 12.77
N ILE A 177 -14.78 11.84 12.35
CA ILE A 177 -14.64 10.73 11.40
C ILE A 177 -15.08 9.40 12.02
N TYR A 178 -14.83 9.23 13.32
CA TYR A 178 -15.30 8.14 14.15
C TYR A 178 -15.49 8.66 15.59
N ALA A 179 -16.16 7.89 16.46
CA ALA A 179 -16.66 8.38 17.76
C ALA A 179 -15.60 9.08 18.64
N SER A 180 -14.36 8.57 18.65
CA SER A 180 -13.23 9.13 19.41
C SER A 180 -12.18 9.82 18.51
N GLY A 181 -12.49 10.02 17.23
CA GLY A 181 -11.53 10.46 16.23
C GLY A 181 -11.43 11.97 16.06
N PRO A 182 -10.49 12.44 15.21
CA PRO A 182 -10.41 13.83 14.83
C PRO A 182 -11.67 14.28 14.08
N THR A 183 -11.89 15.60 14.05
CA THR A 183 -12.84 16.19 13.12
C THR A 183 -12.32 16.07 11.69
N ILE A 184 -13.22 16.20 10.71
CA ILE A 184 -12.83 16.20 9.30
C ILE A 184 -11.82 17.30 8.98
N SER A 185 -12.03 18.51 9.50
CA SER A 185 -11.08 19.62 9.35
C SER A 185 -9.71 19.24 9.93
N ALA A 186 -9.67 18.73 11.16
CA ALA A 186 -8.41 18.40 11.83
C ALA A 186 -7.64 17.28 11.12
N LEU A 187 -8.34 16.26 10.59
CA LEU A 187 -7.67 15.24 9.80
C LEU A 187 -7.17 15.82 8.47
N SER A 188 -7.95 16.69 7.83
CA SER A 188 -7.52 17.35 6.58
C SER A 188 -6.22 18.13 6.78
N ASP A 189 -6.13 18.93 7.85
CA ASP A 189 -4.92 19.68 8.19
C ASP A 189 -3.73 18.73 8.44
N THR A 190 -3.96 17.63 9.17
CA THR A 190 -2.94 16.60 9.40
C THR A 190 -2.46 15.95 8.10
N LEU A 191 -3.37 15.66 7.16
CA LEU A 191 -3.01 15.09 5.86
C LEU A 191 -2.21 16.08 5.01
N ILE A 192 -2.53 17.38 5.06
CA ILE A 192 -1.76 18.45 4.41
C ILE A 192 -0.35 18.54 5.01
N GLU A 193 -0.21 18.44 6.33
CA GLU A 193 1.08 18.43 7.02
C GLU A 193 1.93 17.22 6.59
N PHE A 194 1.34 16.01 6.57
CA PHE A 194 2.02 14.81 6.09
C PHE A 194 2.42 14.92 4.62
N TRP A 195 1.53 15.46 3.77
CA TRP A 195 1.83 15.70 2.36
C TRP A 195 3.00 16.66 2.19
N THR A 196 3.00 17.77 2.92
CA THR A 196 4.06 18.78 2.89
C THR A 196 5.39 18.19 3.36
N THR A 197 5.36 17.39 4.44
CA THR A 197 6.56 16.75 5.00
C THR A 197 7.16 15.73 4.03
N LEU A 198 6.33 14.89 3.39
CA LEU A 198 6.80 13.90 2.42
C LEU A 198 7.32 14.55 1.12
N ASN A 199 6.83 15.74 0.78
CA ASN A 199 7.29 16.52 -0.36
C ASN A 199 8.37 17.55 0.00
N ASP A 200 8.96 17.52 1.21
CA ASP A 200 10.13 18.34 1.52
C ASP A 200 11.29 17.91 0.61
N PRO A 201 11.85 18.79 -0.24
CA PRO A 201 12.92 18.39 -1.15
C PRO A 201 14.15 17.84 -0.39
N LYS A 202 14.37 18.20 0.89
CA LYS A 202 15.46 17.64 1.72
C LYS A 202 15.27 16.15 2.00
N LEU A 203 14.03 15.75 2.27
CA LEU A 203 13.65 14.35 2.47
C LEU A 203 13.80 13.58 1.17
N VAL A 204 13.19 14.11 0.10
CA VAL A 204 13.14 13.45 -1.21
C VAL A 204 14.54 13.29 -1.78
N LYS A 205 15.41 14.30 -1.65
CA LYS A 205 16.82 14.23 -2.06
C LYS A 205 17.57 13.09 -1.38
N THR A 206 17.41 12.97 -0.07
CA THR A 206 18.08 11.93 0.74
C THR A 206 17.63 10.54 0.32
N LEU A 207 16.33 10.36 0.09
CA LEU A 207 15.77 9.09 -0.35
C LEU A 207 16.18 8.77 -1.81
N ASP A 208 16.18 9.77 -2.70
CA ASP A 208 16.63 9.65 -4.09
C ASP A 208 18.08 9.17 -4.17
N ALA A 209 18.98 9.83 -3.44
CA ALA A 209 20.40 9.46 -3.38
C ALA A 209 20.59 8.02 -2.85
N ALA A 210 19.82 7.61 -1.84
CA ALA A 210 19.88 6.24 -1.32
C ALA A 210 19.41 5.20 -2.36
N VAL A 211 18.32 5.48 -3.07
CA VAL A 211 17.80 4.61 -4.13
C VAL A 211 18.81 4.49 -5.30
N ARG A 212 19.38 5.61 -5.77
CA ARG A 212 20.43 5.61 -6.81
C ARG A 212 21.63 4.78 -6.38
N ARG A 213 22.15 5.03 -5.18
CA ARG A 213 23.28 4.28 -4.62
C ARG A 213 22.99 2.79 -4.52
N SER A 214 21.77 2.41 -4.13
CA SER A 214 21.36 1.01 -4.10
C SER A 214 21.35 0.38 -5.49
N ARG A 215 20.79 1.06 -6.49
CA ARG A 215 20.79 0.58 -7.88
C ARG A 215 22.21 0.36 -8.41
N ILE A 216 23.11 1.30 -8.16
CA ILE A 216 24.54 1.18 -8.52
C ILE A 216 25.20 0.00 -7.83
N LYS A 217 24.95 -0.19 -6.53
CA LYS A 217 25.47 -1.35 -5.80
C LYS A 217 24.99 -2.67 -6.42
N HIS A 218 23.75 -2.75 -6.89
CA HIS A 218 23.22 -3.92 -7.57
C HIS A 218 23.80 -4.11 -8.98
N LEU A 219 23.99 -3.01 -9.74
CA LEU A 219 24.66 -3.04 -11.05
C LEU A 219 26.10 -3.56 -10.91
N HIS A 220 26.85 -3.02 -9.95
CA HIS A 220 28.19 -3.50 -9.62
C HIS A 220 28.19 -5.00 -9.33
N ALA A 221 27.32 -5.46 -8.43
CA ALA A 221 27.23 -6.88 -8.10
C ALA A 221 26.90 -7.75 -9.32
N THR A 222 26.08 -7.23 -10.24
CA THR A 222 25.73 -7.90 -11.50
C THR A 222 26.93 -8.01 -12.43
N ILE A 223 27.71 -6.93 -12.61
CA ILE A 223 28.94 -6.94 -13.41
C ILE A 223 29.93 -7.97 -12.87
N LEU A 224 30.13 -8.01 -11.55
CA LEU A 224 31.00 -9.01 -10.93
C LEU A 224 30.49 -10.43 -11.15
N ALA A 225 29.19 -10.68 -11.02
CA ALA A 225 28.61 -12.00 -11.28
C ALA A 225 28.80 -12.45 -12.73
N GLN A 226 28.65 -11.53 -13.69
CA GLN A 226 28.92 -11.79 -15.11
C GLN A 226 30.40 -12.10 -15.36
N LEU A 227 31.31 -11.40 -14.68
CA LEU A 227 32.75 -11.67 -14.76
C LEU A 227 33.09 -13.06 -14.20
N TYR A 228 32.55 -13.43 -13.03
CA TYR A 228 32.78 -14.74 -12.41
C TYR A 228 32.22 -15.91 -13.23
N THR A 229 31.15 -15.67 -14.00
CA THR A 229 30.55 -16.67 -14.89
C THR A 229 31.13 -16.62 -16.31
N HIS A 230 32.20 -15.85 -16.53
CA HIS A 230 32.87 -15.68 -17.83
C HIS A 230 31.96 -15.19 -18.96
N GLN A 231 30.89 -14.45 -18.64
CA GLN A 231 30.00 -13.84 -19.64
C GLN A 231 30.60 -12.57 -20.25
N ILE A 232 31.48 -11.90 -19.50
CA ILE A 232 32.22 -10.70 -19.92
C ILE A 232 33.71 -10.88 -19.61
N THR A 233 34.56 -10.16 -20.33
CA THR A 233 36.01 -10.17 -20.06
C THR A 233 36.37 -9.26 -18.89
N LYS A 234 37.61 -9.39 -18.38
CA LYS A 234 38.13 -8.48 -17.34
C LYS A 234 38.24 -7.03 -17.82
N ALA A 235 38.50 -6.81 -19.11
CA ALA A 235 38.56 -5.48 -19.70
C ALA A 235 37.16 -4.85 -19.71
N ASP A 236 36.17 -5.57 -20.23
CA ASP A 236 34.77 -5.11 -20.24
C ASP A 236 34.27 -4.78 -18.83
N ALA A 237 34.59 -5.62 -17.85
CA ALA A 237 34.19 -5.38 -16.46
C ALA A 237 34.86 -4.13 -15.87
N TYR A 238 36.10 -3.82 -16.24
CA TYR A 238 36.79 -2.61 -15.80
C TYR A 238 36.18 -1.36 -16.42
N ASP A 239 35.89 -1.40 -17.73
CA ASP A 239 35.27 -0.28 -18.44
C ASP A 239 33.86 0.00 -17.87
N LEU A 240 33.02 -1.03 -17.74
CA LEU A 240 31.68 -0.90 -17.15
C LEU A 240 31.69 -0.38 -15.70
N LEU A 241 32.67 -0.79 -14.89
CA LEU A 241 32.80 -0.28 -13.52
C LEU A 241 33.30 1.16 -13.50
N THR A 242 34.16 1.54 -14.45
CA THR A 242 34.63 2.92 -14.58
C THR A 242 33.47 3.84 -14.93
N ASP A 243 32.68 3.46 -15.94
CA ASP A 243 31.47 4.20 -16.35
C ASP A 243 30.46 4.30 -15.20
N LEU A 244 30.25 3.20 -14.46
CA LEU A 244 29.27 3.16 -13.35
C LEU A 244 29.59 4.14 -12.20
N TYR A 245 30.86 4.51 -12.01
CA TYR A 245 31.31 5.42 -10.96
C TYR A 245 31.74 6.80 -11.49
N ASP A 246 31.63 7.02 -12.80
CA ASP A 246 31.82 8.35 -13.37
C ASP A 246 30.73 9.30 -12.85
N PRO A 247 31.05 10.51 -12.37
CA PRO A 247 30.06 11.43 -11.81
C PRO A 247 28.92 11.81 -12.76
N ASP A 248 29.20 11.92 -14.06
CA ASP A 248 28.20 12.33 -15.06
C ASP A 248 27.25 11.16 -15.35
N GLU A 249 27.79 9.95 -15.49
CA GLU A 249 26.99 8.72 -15.65
C GLU A 249 26.21 8.37 -14.36
N TYR A 250 26.82 8.60 -13.18
CA TYR A 250 26.17 8.42 -11.88
C TYR A 250 24.91 9.28 -11.78
N ALA A 251 24.99 10.54 -12.23
CA ALA A 251 23.84 11.44 -12.28
C ALA A 251 22.76 10.96 -13.27
N GLY A 252 23.14 10.20 -14.30
CA GLY A 252 22.24 9.54 -15.25
C GLY A 252 21.52 8.31 -14.69
N VAL A 253 22.01 7.69 -13.60
CA VAL A 253 21.32 6.55 -12.98
C VAL A 253 20.00 7.01 -12.38
N ALA A 254 18.91 6.40 -12.84
CA ALA A 254 17.57 6.68 -12.33
C ALA A 254 17.52 6.50 -10.80
N GLY A 255 16.95 7.48 -10.11
CA GLY A 255 16.65 7.44 -8.68
C GLY A 255 15.17 7.15 -8.40
N LEU A 256 14.57 7.85 -7.46
CA LEU A 256 13.14 7.76 -7.20
C LEU A 256 12.32 7.97 -8.47
N ALA A 257 11.17 7.29 -8.56
CA ALA A 257 10.23 7.56 -9.62
C ALA A 257 9.56 8.93 -9.39
N TRP A 258 9.71 9.85 -10.34
CA TRP A 258 9.08 11.17 -10.28
C TRP A 258 7.59 11.06 -10.61
N ILE A 259 6.77 10.95 -9.56
CA ILE A 259 5.32 10.76 -9.65
C ILE A 259 4.53 12.08 -9.53
N GLY A 260 5.17 13.22 -9.84
CA GLY A 260 4.53 14.53 -9.83
C GLY A 260 3.31 14.55 -10.76
N GLY A 261 2.15 14.96 -10.22
CA GLY A 261 0.89 15.01 -10.95
C GLY A 261 0.20 13.66 -11.19
N TRP A 262 0.74 12.55 -10.67
CA TRP A 262 0.07 11.26 -10.79
C TRP A 262 -1.14 11.17 -9.85
N ALA A 263 -2.22 10.57 -10.34
CA ALA A 263 -3.35 10.22 -9.49
C ALA A 263 -3.01 9.01 -8.59
N PRO A 264 -3.65 8.85 -7.42
CA PRO A 264 -3.42 7.71 -6.51
C PRO A 264 -3.52 6.34 -7.20
N ALA A 265 -4.45 6.19 -8.14
CA ALA A 265 -4.64 4.96 -8.91
C ALA A 265 -3.44 4.64 -9.82
N MET A 266 -2.79 5.66 -10.39
CA MET A 266 -1.59 5.48 -11.24
C MET A 266 -0.41 5.00 -10.40
N ILE A 267 -0.19 5.60 -9.22
CA ILE A 267 0.86 5.17 -8.30
C ILE A 267 0.60 3.73 -7.84
N THR A 268 -0.64 3.40 -7.51
CA THR A 268 -1.03 2.03 -7.12
C THR A 268 -0.81 1.03 -8.25
N ALA A 269 -1.15 1.38 -9.50
CA ALA A 269 -0.92 0.53 -10.67
C ALA A 269 0.58 0.32 -10.94
N PHE A 270 1.40 1.37 -10.80
CA PHE A 270 2.85 1.29 -10.90
C PHE A 270 3.43 0.32 -9.87
N LEU A 271 3.03 0.44 -8.60
CA LEU A 271 3.45 -0.48 -7.54
C LEU A 271 2.95 -1.91 -7.80
N ALA A 272 1.72 -2.08 -8.28
CA ALA A 272 1.17 -3.38 -8.62
C ALA A 272 1.99 -4.08 -9.71
N GLU A 273 2.42 -3.36 -10.75
CA GLU A 273 3.29 -3.94 -11.79
C GLU A 273 4.68 -4.28 -11.22
N LYS A 274 5.27 -3.37 -10.41
CA LYS A 274 6.57 -3.61 -9.76
C LYS A 274 6.59 -4.90 -8.93
N TYR A 275 5.47 -5.20 -8.26
CA TYR A 275 5.34 -6.37 -7.38
C TYR A 275 4.72 -7.61 -8.07
N ARG A 276 4.31 -7.51 -9.34
CA ARG A 276 3.53 -8.55 -10.02
C ARG A 276 4.21 -9.92 -9.98
N VAL A 277 5.47 -9.98 -10.42
CA VAL A 277 6.24 -11.24 -10.49
C VAL A 277 6.58 -11.74 -9.08
N LEU A 278 6.98 -10.84 -8.18
CA LEU A 278 7.32 -11.20 -6.80
C LEU A 278 6.14 -11.85 -6.09
N LEU A 279 4.96 -11.23 -6.13
CA LEU A 279 3.78 -11.76 -5.45
C LEU A 279 3.25 -13.04 -6.09
N GLN A 280 3.39 -13.18 -7.40
CA GLN A 280 3.06 -14.42 -8.07
C GLN A 280 3.95 -15.57 -7.55
N VAL A 281 5.26 -15.34 -7.44
CA VAL A 281 6.21 -16.33 -6.92
C VAL A 281 5.94 -16.65 -5.45
N GLU A 282 5.67 -15.65 -4.60
CA GLU A 282 5.32 -15.89 -3.19
C GLU A 282 4.03 -16.72 -3.06
N LYS A 283 3.00 -16.41 -3.86
CA LYS A 283 1.74 -17.15 -3.86
C LYS A 283 1.92 -18.60 -4.31
N GLU A 284 2.69 -18.83 -5.37
CA GLU A 284 3.01 -20.19 -5.84
C GLU A 284 3.79 -20.99 -4.78
N ALA A 285 4.72 -20.34 -4.06
CA ALA A 285 5.47 -20.97 -2.97
C ALA A 285 4.55 -21.33 -1.78
N GLU A 286 3.69 -20.41 -1.34
CA GLU A 286 2.73 -20.64 -0.25
C GLU A 286 1.75 -21.78 -0.59
N GLN A 287 1.24 -21.82 -1.82
CA GLN A 287 0.38 -22.91 -2.29
C GLN A 287 1.10 -24.25 -2.30
N ARG A 288 2.37 -24.27 -2.71
CA ARG A 288 3.19 -25.49 -2.70
C ARG A 288 3.44 -26.00 -1.29
N GLU A 289 3.72 -25.11 -0.34
CA GLU A 289 3.89 -25.48 1.06
C GLU A 289 2.60 -26.01 1.69
N ALA A 290 1.46 -25.36 1.41
CA ALA A 290 0.16 -25.82 1.89
C ALA A 290 -0.13 -27.24 1.38
N PHE A 291 0.08 -27.49 0.08
CA PHE A 291 -0.07 -28.81 -0.51
C PHE A 291 0.85 -29.87 0.12
N LEU A 292 2.10 -29.53 0.40
CA LEU A 292 3.04 -30.45 1.06
C LEU A 292 2.60 -30.79 2.50
N ARG A 293 2.10 -29.82 3.26
CA ARG A 293 1.56 -30.07 4.61
C ARG A 293 0.34 -30.98 4.57
N GLU A 294 -0.60 -30.71 3.66
CA GLU A 294 -1.78 -31.56 3.47
C GLU A 294 -1.38 -33.00 3.07
N PHE A 295 -0.36 -33.14 2.22
CA PHE A 295 0.17 -34.44 1.83
C PHE A 295 0.84 -35.17 3.00
N GLU A 296 1.63 -34.48 3.82
CA GLU A 296 2.24 -35.05 5.03
C GLU A 296 1.18 -35.50 6.04
N GLU A 297 0.16 -34.68 6.30
CA GLU A 297 -0.96 -35.04 7.17
C GLU A 297 -1.72 -36.26 6.64
N MET A 298 -1.93 -36.35 5.33
CA MET A 298 -2.56 -37.51 4.70
C MET A 298 -1.68 -38.77 4.81
N ALA A 299 -0.37 -38.63 4.58
CA ALA A 299 0.58 -39.73 4.70
C ALA A 299 0.64 -40.28 6.13
N GLU A 300 0.63 -39.40 7.14
CA GLU A 300 0.57 -39.80 8.56
C GLU A 300 -0.74 -40.54 8.88
N LYS A 301 -1.88 -40.05 8.38
CA LYS A 301 -3.17 -40.74 8.53
C LYS A 301 -3.11 -42.14 7.92
N VAL A 302 -2.66 -42.26 6.67
CA VAL A 302 -2.52 -43.55 5.97
C VAL A 302 -1.59 -44.50 6.73
N GLN A 303 -0.45 -44.01 7.23
CA GLN A 303 0.48 -44.82 8.01
C GLN A 303 -0.14 -45.30 9.32
N LYS A 304 -0.89 -44.45 10.02
CA LYS A 304 -1.61 -44.79 11.25
C LYS A 304 -2.67 -45.87 10.98
N TYR A 305 -3.46 -45.73 9.92
CA TYR A 305 -4.42 -46.76 9.49
C TYR A 305 -3.73 -48.07 9.11
N GLY A 306 -2.61 -48.02 8.38
CA GLY A 306 -1.82 -49.19 8.03
C GLY A 306 -1.30 -49.94 9.27
N ARG A 307 -0.81 -49.21 10.29
CA ARG A 307 -0.40 -49.81 11.57
C ARG A 307 -1.57 -50.44 12.32
N TYR A 308 -2.73 -49.78 12.33
CA TYR A 308 -3.95 -50.30 12.94
C TYR A 308 -4.43 -51.59 12.27
N LEU A 309 -4.52 -51.61 10.94
CA LEU A 309 -4.90 -52.80 10.17
C LEU A 309 -3.90 -53.95 10.39
N LYS A 310 -2.60 -53.66 10.43
CA LYS A 310 -1.57 -54.66 10.74
C LYS A 310 -1.73 -55.22 12.15
N ALA A 311 -2.02 -54.38 13.14
CA ALA A 311 -2.29 -54.83 14.51
C ALA A 311 -3.54 -55.72 14.58
N LEU A 312 -4.62 -55.35 13.87
CA LEU A 312 -5.83 -56.18 13.74
C LEU A 312 -5.53 -57.54 13.08
N SER A 313 -4.70 -57.58 12.04
CA SER A 313 -4.33 -58.85 11.41
C SER A 313 -3.49 -59.77 12.31
N LEU A 314 -2.68 -59.18 13.21
CA LEU A 314 -1.82 -59.92 14.14
C LEU A 314 -2.59 -60.45 15.36
N LEU A 315 -3.70 -59.80 15.73
CA LEU A 315 -4.57 -60.23 16.84
C LEU A 315 -5.41 -61.47 16.52
N GLY A 316 -5.25 -62.07 15.34
CA GLY A 316 -5.93 -63.30 14.94
C GLY A 316 -7.38 -63.02 14.51
N GLY A 317 -7.72 -63.44 13.29
CA GLY A 317 -9.01 -63.18 12.66
C GLY A 317 -10.20 -63.94 13.25
N ILE A 318 -10.42 -63.91 14.57
CA ILE A 318 -11.50 -64.67 15.22
C ILE A 318 -12.60 -63.79 15.84
N GLU A 319 -12.38 -62.49 16.11
CA GLU A 319 -13.47 -61.62 16.62
C GLU A 319 -13.55 -60.21 15.98
N THR A 320 -13.01 -60.03 14.78
CA THR A 320 -12.87 -58.70 14.16
C THR A 320 -14.14 -58.12 13.55
N ARG A 321 -15.26 -58.85 13.52
CA ARG A 321 -16.54 -58.34 12.97
C ARG A 321 -17.31 -57.40 13.91
N MET A 322 -17.17 -57.52 15.23
CA MET A 322 -17.96 -56.71 16.19
C MET A 322 -17.26 -55.44 16.69
N ALA A 323 -15.93 -55.34 16.60
CA ALA A 323 -15.20 -54.20 17.19
C ALA A 323 -15.09 -52.97 16.27
N VAL A 324 -15.25 -53.14 14.96
CA VAL A 324 -15.09 -52.05 13.97
C VAL A 324 -16.35 -51.16 13.90
N GLU A 325 -17.53 -51.68 14.21
CA GLU A 325 -18.79 -50.89 14.24
C GLU A 325 -18.98 -50.07 15.52
N LEU A 326 -18.32 -50.42 16.64
CA LEU A 326 -18.71 -49.92 17.97
C LEU A 326 -17.84 -48.80 18.56
N ARG A 327 -16.73 -48.38 17.92
CA ARG A 327 -15.81 -47.40 18.55
C ARG A 327 -15.25 -46.29 17.68
N LEU A 328 -15.47 -46.31 16.37
CA LEU A 328 -14.99 -45.24 15.49
C LEU A 328 -16.23 -44.65 14.83
N GLY A 329 -16.65 -43.46 15.25
CA GLY A 329 -17.58 -42.65 14.47
C GLY A 329 -16.93 -42.41 13.11
N TRP A 330 -17.40 -43.13 12.10
CA TRP A 330 -17.00 -42.93 10.71
C TRP A 330 -17.54 -41.55 10.29
N PRO A 331 -16.72 -40.67 9.68
CA PRO A 331 -17.26 -39.59 8.87
C PRO A 331 -17.95 -40.23 7.66
N GLU A 332 -19.23 -39.92 7.43
CA GLU A 332 -20.06 -40.47 6.35
C GLU A 332 -19.57 -40.12 4.92
N GLU A 333 -18.46 -39.41 4.75
CA GLU A 333 -18.05 -38.84 3.46
C GLU A 333 -17.07 -39.69 2.63
N VAL A 334 -16.80 -40.96 2.98
CA VAL A 334 -15.92 -41.84 2.17
C VAL A 334 -16.65 -43.10 1.69
N VAL A 335 -17.90 -42.92 1.25
CA VAL A 335 -18.58 -43.89 0.38
C VAL A 335 -19.24 -43.12 -0.77
N GLU A 336 -18.44 -42.80 -1.79
CA GLU A 336 -18.87 -42.78 -3.20
C GLU A 336 -17.69 -43.15 -4.11
#